data_AF-A0A4Z0P887-F1
#
_entry.id   AF-A0A4Z0P887-F1
#
_cell.length_a   1.000
_cell.length_b   1.000
_cell.length_c   1.000
_cell.angle_alpha   90.00
_cell.angle_beta   90.00
_cell.angle_gamma   90.00
#
_symmetry.space_group_name_H-M   'P 1'
#
loop_
_entity.id
_entity.type
_entity.pdbx_description
1 polymer ?
#
loop_
_entity_poly.entity_id
_entity_poly.type
_entity_poly.pdbx_seq_one_letter_code
_entity_poly.pdbx_strand_id
1 'polypeptide(L)'
;MRISTPATFQRVLRVAGLLLALIVFAPTTSQAQTWLVSTDAYVKLGVLDKFGQLGAYTAKFVVINQASGKEYTLVRQIAAGEKGVDVIFPSEASEAEYFKTEKGEAATAKPGQYTWECQVKGKKVVGGRFNFSEVANDVTLVGKN
;
A
#
# COMPACT_ATOMS: atom_id res chain seq x y z
N MET A 1 7.47 28.54 67.66
CA MET A 1 8.64 27.80 67.14
C MET A 1 8.60 27.87 65.61
N ARG A 2 9.49 28.63 64.97
CA ARG A 2 9.60 28.67 63.50
C ARG A 2 10.51 27.52 63.08
N ILE A 3 9.95 26.49 62.46
CA ILE A 3 10.70 25.35 61.94
C ILE A 3 11.42 25.83 60.68
N SER A 4 12.71 26.15 60.79
CA SER A 4 13.56 26.47 59.65
C SER A 4 13.78 25.22 58.83
N THR A 5 13.16 25.13 57.66
CA THR A 5 13.36 24.02 56.73
C THR A 5 14.81 24.10 56.21
N PRO A 6 15.61 23.03 56.33
CA PRO A 6 16.99 23.05 55.86
C PRO A 6 17.02 23.26 54.34
N ALA A 7 17.94 24.10 53.84
CA ALA A 7 18.01 24.50 52.43
C ALA A 7 18.11 23.32 51.44
N THR A 8 18.58 22.16 51.91
CA THR A 8 18.60 20.88 51.18
C THR A 8 17.20 20.34 50.90
N PHE A 9 16.25 20.47 51.84
CA PHE A 9 14.87 20.00 51.65
C PHE A 9 14.13 20.80 50.58
N GLN A 10 14.34 22.12 50.55
CA GLN A 10 13.78 22.98 49.49
C GLN A 10 14.36 22.65 48.11
N ARG A 11 15.64 22.28 48.01
CA ARG A 11 16.25 21.84 46.74
C ARG A 11 15.68 20.51 46.26
N VAL A 12 15.51 19.54 47.16
CA VAL A 12 14.90 18.24 46.83
C VAL A 12 13.47 18.42 46.31
N LEU A 13 12.67 19.27 46.96
CA LEU A 13 11.30 19.56 46.50
C LEU A 13 11.27 20.21 45.11
N ARG A 14 12.20 21.13 44.82
CA ARG A 14 12.28 21.78 43.50
C ARG A 14 12.67 20.80 42.41
N VAL A 15 13.64 19.92 42.66
CA VAL A 15 14.06 18.89 41.69
C VAL A 15 12.95 17.87 41.48
N ALA A 16 12.31 17.40 42.55
CA ALA A 16 11.18 16.48 42.45
C ALA A 16 9.99 17.10 41.69
N GLY A 17 9.69 18.38 41.95
CA GLY A 17 8.66 19.12 41.22
C GLY A 17 8.99 19.28 39.73
N LEU A 18 10.25 19.58 39.39
CA LEU A 18 10.69 19.68 38.00
C LEU A 18 10.61 18.33 37.27
N LEU A 19 11.05 17.25 37.91
CA LEU A 19 10.97 15.90 37.34
C LEU A 19 9.52 15.45 37.13
N LEU A 20 8.65 15.73 38.09
CA LEU A 20 7.22 15.45 37.96
C LEU A 20 6.61 16.24 36.79
N ALA A 21 6.96 17.52 36.66
CA ALA A 21 6.51 18.35 35.55
C ALA A 21 6.99 17.78 34.20
N LEU A 22 8.26 17.37 34.10
CA LEU A 22 8.79 16.76 32.87
C LEU A 22 8.08 15.46 32.48
N ILE A 23 7.66 14.64 33.46
CA ILE A 23 6.91 13.41 33.19
C ILE A 23 5.47 13.73 32.77
N VAL A 24 4.81 14.69 33.41
CA VAL A 24 3.44 15.11 33.08
C VAL A 24 3.38 15.78 31.70
N PHE A 25 4.41 16.54 31.33
CA PHE A 25 4.50 17.21 30.03
C PHE A 25 5.29 16.41 28.99
N ALA A 26 5.65 15.16 29.27
CA ALA A 26 6.30 14.32 28.27
C ALA A 26 5.31 14.04 27.13
N PRO A 27 5.69 14.28 25.85
CA PRO A 27 4.85 13.94 24.73
C PRO A 27 4.69 12.42 24.68
N THR A 28 3.45 11.93 24.87
CA THR A 28 3.11 10.51 24.83
C THR A 28 3.01 9.96 23.40
N THR A 29 3.07 10.84 22.39
CA THR A 29 2.99 10.47 20.99
C THR A 29 4.17 11.08 20.24
N SER A 30 5.07 10.21 19.73
CA SER A 30 5.97 10.60 18.66
C SER A 30 5.17 10.48 17.36
N GLN A 31 4.80 11.61 16.77
CA GLN A 31 4.20 11.64 15.45
C GLN A 31 5.33 11.46 14.44
N ALA A 32 5.34 10.34 13.73
CA ALA A 32 6.26 10.18 12.62
C ALA A 32 5.97 11.28 11.58
N GLN A 33 7.00 11.98 11.13
CA GLN A 33 6.87 12.88 10.00
C GLN A 33 6.63 12.02 8.75
N THR A 34 5.37 11.87 8.37
CA THR A 34 4.99 11.22 7.12
C THR A 34 4.80 12.30 6.07
N TRP A 35 5.64 12.27 5.04
CA TRP A 35 5.39 13.07 3.85
C TRP A 35 4.16 12.50 3.16
N LEU A 36 3.23 13.37 2.77
CA LEU A 36 2.11 12.97 1.92
C LEU A 36 2.65 12.72 0.51
N VAL A 37 2.52 11.49 0.02
CA VAL A 37 2.84 11.14 -1.36
C VAL A 37 1.57 11.36 -2.20
N SER A 38 1.67 12.17 -3.24
CA SER A 38 0.55 12.48 -4.16
C SER A 38 0.38 11.43 -5.26
N THR A 39 0.79 10.19 -5.01
CA THR A 39 0.80 9.11 -6.01
C THR A 39 -0.01 7.94 -5.49
N ASP A 40 -0.95 7.47 -6.30
CA ASP A 40 -1.71 6.27 -5.98
C ASP A 40 -0.84 5.01 -6.11
N ALA A 41 -1.08 4.04 -5.21
CA ALA A 41 -0.38 2.77 -5.27
C ALA A 41 -0.85 1.95 -6.47
N TYR A 42 0.09 1.45 -7.26
CA TYR A 42 -0.21 0.62 -8.42
C TYR A 42 0.76 -0.55 -8.53
N VAL A 43 0.33 -1.58 -9.25
CA VAL A 43 1.13 -2.77 -9.58
C VAL A 43 1.04 -3.00 -11.08
N LYS A 44 2.20 -3.18 -11.70
CA LYS A 44 2.30 -3.58 -13.11
C LYS A 44 2.21 -5.10 -13.21
N LEU A 45 1.26 -5.60 -13.99
CA LEU A 45 1.03 -7.01 -14.28
C LEU A 45 1.30 -7.23 -15.75
N GLY A 46 1.93 -8.34 -16.13
CA GLY A 46 2.33 -8.53 -17.52
C GLY A 46 2.31 -9.99 -17.96
N VAL A 47 2.11 -10.18 -19.25
CA VAL A 47 2.26 -11.47 -19.92
C VAL A 47 3.10 -11.31 -21.17
N LEU A 48 4.04 -12.22 -21.36
CA LEU A 48 4.92 -12.26 -22.53
C LEU A 48 4.79 -13.64 -23.21
N ASP A 49 4.50 -13.63 -24.51
CA ASP A 49 4.75 -14.76 -25.40
C ASP A 49 6.27 -14.91 -25.61
N LYS A 50 6.87 -15.79 -24.81
CA LYS A 50 8.31 -16.08 -24.84
C LYS A 50 8.80 -16.53 -26.23
N PHE A 51 7.96 -17.19 -27.02
CA PHE A 51 8.36 -17.78 -28.30
C PHE A 51 7.87 -16.97 -29.51
N GLY A 52 6.95 -16.02 -29.32
CA GLY A 52 6.37 -15.22 -30.40
C GLY A 52 5.57 -16.05 -31.40
N GLN A 53 5.01 -17.18 -30.96
CA GLN A 53 4.33 -18.16 -31.81
C GLN A 53 2.81 -18.06 -31.73
N LEU A 54 2.27 -17.27 -30.79
CA LEU A 54 0.82 -17.19 -30.56
C LEU A 54 0.11 -16.34 -31.62
N GLY A 55 0.83 -15.51 -32.38
CA GLY A 55 0.23 -14.54 -33.30
C GLY A 55 -0.58 -13.49 -32.55
N ALA A 56 -1.73 -13.08 -33.09
CA ALA A 56 -2.68 -12.25 -32.34
C ALA A 56 -3.42 -13.09 -31.28
N TYR A 57 -3.51 -12.59 -30.06
CA TYR A 57 -4.19 -13.30 -28.97
C TYR A 57 -4.87 -12.35 -27.99
N THR A 58 -5.82 -12.91 -27.22
CA THR A 58 -6.52 -12.17 -26.16
C THR A 58 -6.01 -12.64 -24.80
N ALA A 59 -5.57 -11.69 -23.98
CA ALA A 59 -5.16 -11.90 -22.60
C ALA A 59 -6.25 -11.37 -21.65
N LYS A 60 -6.75 -12.23 -20.77
CA LYS A 60 -7.66 -11.85 -19.68
C LYS A 60 -6.86 -11.82 -18.38
N PHE A 61 -6.69 -10.65 -17.79
CA PHE A 61 -6.13 -10.46 -16.47
C PHE A 61 -7.25 -10.51 -15.44
N VAL A 62 -7.05 -11.29 -14.39
CA VAL A 62 -7.96 -11.48 -13.27
C VAL A 62 -7.20 -11.17 -11.99
N VAL A 63 -7.72 -10.25 -11.19
CA VAL A 63 -7.18 -9.86 -9.89
C VAL A 63 -8.24 -10.10 -8.82
N ILE A 64 -7.89 -10.87 -7.79
CA ILE A 64 -8.81 -11.25 -6.71
C ILE A 64 -8.27 -10.68 -5.41
N ASN A 65 -9.08 -9.84 -4.76
CA ASN A 65 -8.83 -9.41 -3.39
C ASN A 65 -9.14 -10.57 -2.45
N GLN A 66 -8.14 -11.07 -1.72
CA GLN A 66 -8.27 -12.27 -0.91
C GLN A 66 -9.14 -12.07 0.35
N ALA A 67 -9.27 -10.84 0.84
CA ALA A 67 -10.09 -10.55 2.03
C ALA A 67 -11.59 -10.48 1.70
N SER A 68 -11.93 -9.88 0.56
CA SER A 68 -13.33 -9.67 0.14
C SER A 68 -13.83 -10.70 -0.86
N GLY A 69 -12.94 -11.48 -1.48
CA GLY A 69 -13.26 -12.35 -2.61
C GLY A 69 -13.64 -11.60 -3.89
N LYS A 70 -13.56 -10.25 -3.92
CA LYS A 70 -13.91 -9.46 -5.11
C LYS A 70 -12.93 -9.74 -6.25
N GLU A 71 -13.48 -10.06 -7.41
CA GLU A 71 -12.76 -10.27 -8.66
C GLU A 71 -12.84 -9.03 -9.56
N TYR A 72 -11.70 -8.58 -10.06
CA TYR A 72 -11.55 -7.51 -11.03
C TYR A 72 -10.91 -8.08 -12.29
N THR A 73 -11.48 -7.76 -13.44
CA THR A 73 -11.05 -8.29 -14.73
C THR A 73 -10.69 -7.18 -15.69
N LEU A 74 -9.66 -7.43 -16.50
CA LEU A 74 -9.27 -6.59 -17.63
C LEU A 74 -8.92 -7.51 -18.81
N VAL A 75 -9.46 -7.22 -19.98
CA VAL A 75 -9.18 -7.99 -21.20
C VAL A 75 -8.41 -7.10 -22.16
N ARG A 76 -7.27 -7.60 -22.65
CA ARG A 76 -6.44 -6.94 -23.66
C ARG A 76 -6.37 -7.80 -24.92
N GLN A 77 -6.49 -7.16 -26.07
CA GLN A 77 -6.18 -7.77 -27.36
C GLN A 77 -4.73 -7.41 -27.72
N ILE A 78 -3.94 -8.43 -28.05
CA ILE A 78 -2.53 -8.29 -28.44
C ILE A 78 -2.45 -8.54 -29.94
N ALA A 79 -1.90 -7.59 -30.68
CA ALA A 79 -1.79 -7.68 -32.12
C ALA A 79 -0.70 -8.68 -32.55
N ALA A 80 -0.81 -9.22 -33.76
CA ALA A 80 0.25 -10.06 -34.31
C ALA A 80 1.54 -9.26 -34.47
N GLY A 81 2.64 -9.75 -33.88
CA GLY A 81 3.94 -9.06 -33.85
C GLY A 81 4.26 -8.41 -32.51
N GLU A 82 3.27 -8.22 -31.64
CA GLU A 82 3.48 -7.84 -30.25
C GLU A 82 3.79 -9.09 -29.41
N LYS A 83 4.88 -9.04 -28.64
CA LYS A 83 5.34 -10.18 -27.84
C LYS A 83 4.63 -10.30 -26.50
N GLY A 84 3.92 -9.28 -26.06
CA GLY A 84 3.39 -9.23 -24.71
C GLY A 84 2.73 -7.90 -24.39
N VAL A 85 2.06 -7.86 -23.24
CA VAL A 85 1.40 -6.66 -22.75
C VAL A 85 1.59 -6.54 -21.25
N ASP A 86 1.86 -5.31 -20.81
CA ASP A 86 1.80 -4.89 -19.41
C ASP A 86 0.51 -4.11 -19.19
N VAL A 87 -0.12 -4.32 -18.03
CA VAL A 87 -1.30 -3.61 -17.56
C VAL A 87 -1.08 -3.11 -16.14
N ILE A 88 -1.79 -2.06 -15.74
CA ILE A 88 -1.64 -1.41 -14.44
C ILE A 88 -2.87 -1.73 -13.59
N PHE A 89 -2.66 -2.19 -12.36
CA PHE A 89 -3.71 -2.44 -11.38
C PHE A 89 -3.52 -1.59 -10.11
N PRO A 90 -4.55 -0.88 -9.62
CA PRO A 90 -5.75 -0.51 -10.36
C PRO A 90 -5.40 0.46 -11.51
N SER A 91 -6.25 0.54 -12.52
CA SER A 91 -6.22 1.60 -13.54
C SER A 91 -7.43 2.52 -13.38
N GLU A 92 -7.31 3.75 -13.85
CA GLU A 92 -8.38 4.74 -13.70
C GLU A 92 -9.62 4.35 -14.51
N ALA A 93 -10.82 4.65 -13.99
CA ALA A 93 -12.08 4.44 -14.71
C ALA A 93 -12.25 5.35 -15.93
N SER A 94 -11.41 6.40 -16.05
CA SER A 94 -11.31 7.31 -17.19
C SER A 94 -10.65 6.63 -18.40
N GLU A 95 -9.84 5.58 -18.17
CA GLU A 95 -9.18 4.85 -19.23
C GLU A 95 -10.17 3.98 -20.01
N ALA A 96 -9.92 3.83 -21.32
CA ALA A 96 -10.77 2.99 -22.18
C ALA A 96 -10.79 1.51 -21.73
N GLU A 97 -9.70 1.05 -21.12
CA GLU A 97 -9.48 -0.33 -20.73
C GLU A 97 -8.99 -0.38 -19.28
N TYR A 98 -9.93 -0.60 -18.35
CA TYR A 98 -9.65 -0.60 -16.92
C TYR A 98 -10.13 -1.87 -16.22
N PHE A 99 -9.54 -2.15 -15.06
CA PHE A 99 -9.95 -3.29 -14.23
C PHE A 99 -11.31 -3.04 -13.60
N LYS A 100 -12.26 -3.95 -13.85
CA LYS A 100 -13.63 -3.84 -13.35
C LYS A 100 -14.22 -5.17 -12.90
N THR A 101 -15.15 -5.08 -11.96
CA THR A 101 -15.97 -6.23 -11.56
C THR A 101 -17.02 -6.56 -12.64
N GLU A 102 -17.72 -7.69 -12.50
CA GLU A 102 -18.85 -8.04 -13.37
C GLU A 102 -19.95 -6.96 -13.39
N LYS A 103 -20.08 -6.18 -12.31
CA LYS A 103 -21.04 -5.07 -12.18
C LYS A 103 -20.53 -3.76 -12.78
N GLY A 104 -19.30 -3.74 -13.32
CA GLY A 104 -18.67 -2.54 -13.88
C GLY A 104 -18.01 -1.63 -12.84
N GLU A 105 -17.92 -2.04 -11.56
CA GLU A 105 -17.22 -1.27 -10.53
C GLU A 105 -15.72 -1.25 -10.83
N ALA A 106 -15.12 -0.06 -10.93
CA ALA A 106 -13.68 0.09 -11.13
C ALA A 106 -12.88 -0.39 -9.92
N ALA A 107 -11.71 -0.98 -10.19
CA ALA A 107 -10.77 -1.35 -9.15
C ALA A 107 -10.19 -0.12 -8.44
N THR A 108 -9.86 -0.29 -7.16
CA THR A 108 -9.20 0.74 -6.34
C THR A 108 -8.09 0.09 -5.52
N ALA A 109 -7.04 0.85 -5.21
CA ALA A 109 -5.86 0.36 -4.49
C ALA A 109 -6.14 0.23 -2.98
N LYS A 110 -7.06 -0.67 -2.62
CA LYS A 110 -7.41 -0.90 -1.22
C LYS A 110 -6.33 -1.72 -0.53
N PRO A 111 -5.97 -1.41 0.73
CA PRO A 111 -5.06 -2.24 1.51
C PRO A 111 -5.52 -3.70 1.55
N GLY A 112 -4.58 -4.63 1.51
CA GLY A 112 -4.86 -6.06 1.59
C GLY A 112 -4.01 -6.92 0.66
N GLN A 113 -4.28 -8.22 0.70
CA GLN A 113 -3.60 -9.22 -0.12
C GLN A 113 -4.40 -9.53 -1.38
N TYR A 114 -3.68 -9.66 -2.49
CA TYR A 114 -4.25 -9.88 -3.82
C TYR A 114 -3.53 -11.05 -4.50
N THR A 115 -4.31 -11.83 -5.24
CA THR A 115 -3.78 -12.79 -6.21
C THR A 115 -4.15 -12.32 -7.59
N TRP A 116 -3.28 -12.58 -8.56
CA TRP A 116 -3.62 -12.31 -9.95
C TRP A 116 -3.22 -13.45 -10.85
N GLU A 117 -3.90 -13.53 -12.00
CA GLU A 117 -3.52 -14.40 -13.09
C GLU A 117 -3.88 -13.78 -14.44
N CYS A 118 -3.13 -14.18 -15.45
CA CYS A 118 -3.47 -13.94 -16.84
C CYS A 118 -3.86 -15.26 -17.49
N GLN A 119 -4.98 -15.22 -18.20
CA GLN A 119 -5.52 -16.33 -18.97
C GLN A 119 -5.43 -16.01 -20.45
N VAL A 120 -4.92 -16.95 -21.24
CA VAL A 120 -4.92 -16.89 -22.72
C VAL A 120 -5.68 -18.12 -23.21
N LYS A 121 -6.69 -17.91 -24.07
CA LYS A 121 -7.63 -18.97 -24.51
C LYS A 121 -8.27 -19.74 -23.33
N GLY A 122 -8.59 -19.03 -22.24
CA GLY A 122 -9.20 -19.59 -21.04
C GLY A 122 -8.27 -20.42 -20.15
N LYS A 123 -6.98 -20.54 -20.49
CA LYS A 123 -5.98 -21.24 -19.68
C LYS A 123 -5.08 -20.25 -18.97
N LYS A 124 -4.81 -20.48 -17.68
CA LYS A 124 -3.82 -19.73 -16.91
C LYS A 124 -2.43 -19.90 -17.51
N VAL A 125 -1.77 -18.79 -17.84
CA VAL A 125 -0.41 -18.78 -18.40
C VAL A 125 0.62 -18.12 -17.49
N VAL A 126 0.20 -17.14 -16.68
CA VAL A 126 1.04 -16.49 -15.66
C VAL A 126 0.17 -16.06 -14.49
N GLY A 127 0.76 -15.86 -13.33
CA GLY A 127 0.09 -15.28 -12.18
C GLY A 127 1.04 -15.06 -11.03
N GLY A 128 0.53 -14.42 -9.98
CA GLY A 128 1.33 -14.08 -8.82
C GLY A 128 0.48 -13.56 -7.67
N ARG A 129 1.16 -12.98 -6.70
CA ARG A 129 0.57 -12.38 -5.50
C ARG A 129 1.22 -11.03 -5.25
N PHE A 130 0.46 -10.09 -4.73
CA PHE A 130 0.96 -8.81 -4.25
C PHE A 130 0.09 -8.31 -3.10
N ASN A 131 0.55 -7.28 -2.41
CA ASN A 131 -0.19 -6.65 -1.33
C ASN A 131 -0.11 -5.14 -1.44
N PHE A 132 -1.20 -4.46 -1.11
CA PHE A 132 -1.19 -3.02 -0.84
C PHE A 132 -1.11 -2.83 0.67
N SER A 133 -0.13 -2.06 1.11
CA SER A 133 0.04 -1.68 2.52
C SER A 133 -1.02 -0.66 2.93
N GLU A 134 -1.43 -0.71 4.20
CA GLU A 134 -2.35 0.29 4.78
C GLU A 134 -1.68 1.67 4.90
N VAL A 135 -0.35 1.68 5.04
CA VAL A 135 0.48 2.88 5.05
C VAL A 135 1.48 2.76 3.90
N ALA A 136 1.36 3.64 2.90
CA ALA A 136 2.27 3.71 1.74
C ALA A 136 3.50 4.60 1.99
N ASN A 137 3.61 5.21 3.18
CA ASN A 137 4.63 6.22 3.47
C ASN A 137 5.87 5.58 4.11
N ASP A 138 7.05 5.98 3.65
CA ASP A 138 8.31 5.74 4.36
C ASP A 138 8.25 6.44 5.73
N VAL A 139 8.15 5.65 6.78
CA VAL A 139 8.13 6.15 8.16
C VAL A 139 9.57 6.41 8.58
N THR A 140 10.03 7.66 8.45
CA THR A 140 11.28 8.07 9.09
C THR A 140 11.00 8.27 10.57
N LEU A 141 11.44 7.33 11.41
CA LEU A 141 11.38 7.48 12.87
C LEU A 141 12.41 8.53 13.30
N VAL A 142 11.97 9.77 13.51
CA VAL A 142 12.81 10.79 14.15
C VAL A 142 12.74 10.56 15.66
N GLY A 143 13.85 10.10 16.27
CA GLY A 143 13.97 10.07 17.73
C GLY A 143 14.57 8.82 18.38
N LYS A 144 15.34 7.99 17.67
CA LYS A 144 16.10 6.91 18.32
C LYS A 144 17.53 7.37 18.60
N ASN A 145 17.73 7.97 19.78
CA ASN A 145 19.00 8.00 20.50
C ASN A 145 18.84 7.22 21.80
#